data_AF-R5CHZ6-F1
#
_entry.id   AF-R5CHZ6-F1
#
_cell.length_a   1.000
_cell.length_b   1.000
_cell.length_c   1.000
_cell.angle_alpha   90.00
_cell.angle_beta   90.00
_cell.angle_gamma   90.00
#
_symmetry.space_group_name_H-M   'P 1'
#
loop_
_entity.id
_entity.type
_entity.pdbx_description
1 polymer ?
#
loop_
_entity_poly.entity_id
_entity_poly.type
_entity_poly.pdbx_seq_one_letter_code
_entity_poly.pdbx_strand_id
1 'polypeptide(L)'
;MYFWKMNINNIKSDKFINNYTMRNNCILSFAVLLAMVVFFVSCEKYTADEEFDLSEANSTLVVRTCLAPNEAGLDESATISYPVNVFVFNEKGACVGVSVIGSEAENLSLKLPEGSYNIYAIAGADDKSYNIPTKENATKKSPIILKDGSKHGDLMSAYSNVELANGEENTLTLSLERKVMMIESVSMTNIPDDVTAVSVSVSPLYEELLLDGSYLGENGVSTINLDKDVDGTWKNNSEVYLLEAADNATLKVSLTRGDGVHSYSYSCAEELKANYKIHINGTYGGDGIKVSGTITGATWAGQIDVDFTFYNGEVTPPSEGNVDVDAEVKGNAPEVGTLYNDCYVLKSDNSSNNTVVTLMSTCYWEKLEFVEGNQESLKEAIDAAFSKFTVEGIDSWRLPTLDELRYIKEHIEEINQKLNENDKDIFNIDFYGVYSYYFLDEDGLIKVYCPYRDEIEDSPNSGLASYVLRAFSTVEFVE
;
A
#
# COMPACT_ATOMS: atom_id res chain seq x y z
N MET A 1 -13.20 102.97 2.66
CA MET A 1 -14.14 103.04 1.51
C MET A 1 -13.44 102.36 0.35
N TYR A 2 -14.11 101.45 -0.39
CA TYR A 2 -13.68 100.88 -1.69
C TYR A 2 -12.39 100.00 -1.79
N PHE A 3 -12.53 98.87 -2.51
CA PHE A 3 -11.73 98.36 -3.67
C PHE A 3 -10.17 98.37 -3.63
N TRP A 4 -9.41 97.43 -4.25
CA TRP A 4 -9.76 96.22 -5.04
C TRP A 4 -8.65 95.12 -5.00
N LYS A 5 -8.43 94.40 -6.11
CA LYS A 5 -7.89 93.02 -6.23
C LYS A 5 -6.49 92.94 -6.90
N MET A 6 -5.76 91.83 -6.65
CA MET A 6 -4.99 90.99 -7.62
C MET A 6 -3.44 91.06 -7.80
N ASN A 7 -2.83 89.85 -7.78
CA ASN A 7 -1.73 89.25 -8.59
C ASN A 7 -0.21 89.67 -8.60
N ILE A 8 0.63 88.79 -8.01
CA ILE A 8 1.55 87.79 -8.65
C ILE A 8 2.88 88.20 -9.40
N ASN A 9 3.97 87.42 -9.11
CA ASN A 9 5.24 87.14 -9.88
C ASN A 9 6.38 88.21 -9.91
N ASN A 10 7.71 87.89 -10.01
CA ASN A 10 8.47 86.60 -9.96
C ASN A 10 10.02 86.79 -9.77
N ILE A 11 10.76 85.75 -9.30
CA ILE A 11 12.17 85.31 -9.68
C ILE A 11 13.35 86.33 -9.57
N LYS A 12 14.61 86.08 -9.12
CA LYS A 12 15.47 84.97 -8.56
C LYS A 12 16.77 85.63 -7.96
N SER A 13 17.91 85.04 -7.54
CA SER A 13 18.53 83.69 -7.38
C SER A 13 19.82 83.78 -6.52
N ASP A 14 20.34 82.66 -5.97
CA ASP A 14 21.42 82.61 -4.96
C ASP A 14 22.68 81.77 -5.29
N LYS A 15 23.78 82.00 -4.52
CA LYS A 15 24.96 81.11 -4.40
C LYS A 15 25.83 81.40 -3.14
N PHE A 16 26.05 80.39 -2.28
CA PHE A 16 27.21 80.19 -1.35
C PHE A 16 27.43 81.25 -0.21
N ILE A 17 28.04 81.01 0.99
CA ILE A 17 28.87 79.93 1.59
C ILE A 17 28.44 79.61 3.07
N ASN A 18 28.60 78.34 3.50
CA ASN A 18 28.71 77.70 4.84
C ASN A 18 28.53 78.48 6.18
N ASN A 19 28.03 77.77 7.21
CA ASN A 19 28.70 77.74 8.53
C ASN A 19 28.37 76.55 9.47
N TYR A 20 29.35 76.16 10.30
CA TYR A 20 29.32 75.30 11.52
C TYR A 20 28.93 73.80 11.49
N THR A 21 29.26 73.12 12.60
CA THR A 21 29.60 71.68 12.68
C THR A 21 29.17 71.03 14.01
N MET A 22 29.20 69.69 14.08
CA MET A 22 29.12 68.81 15.26
C MET A 22 27.76 68.59 15.96
N ARG A 23 27.09 67.48 15.57
CA ARG A 23 26.67 66.41 16.52
C ARG A 23 26.35 65.11 15.77
N ASN A 24 26.19 64.01 16.52
CA ASN A 24 25.74 62.68 16.08
C ASN A 24 26.74 61.78 15.30
N ASN A 25 27.98 61.67 15.76
CA ASN A 25 28.71 60.40 15.61
C ASN A 25 28.10 59.37 16.57
N CYS A 26 27.43 58.34 16.04
CA CYS A 26 27.18 57.03 16.68
C CYS A 26 26.31 56.07 15.83
N ILE A 27 25.60 56.56 14.79
CA ILE A 27 24.60 55.76 14.05
C ILE A 27 25.08 55.31 12.66
N LEU A 28 26.13 55.93 12.09
CA LEU A 28 26.72 55.55 10.79
C LEU A 28 27.81 54.44 10.90
N SER A 29 27.49 53.36 11.64
CA SER A 29 28.25 52.10 11.59
C SER A 29 27.36 50.84 11.56
N PHE A 30 26.04 50.98 11.45
CA PHE A 30 25.09 49.85 11.45
C PHE A 30 24.29 49.66 10.16
N ALA A 31 24.37 50.61 9.21
CA ALA A 31 23.57 50.61 7.97
C ALA A 31 24.30 50.05 6.73
N VAL A 32 25.56 49.59 6.88
CA VAL A 32 26.38 49.03 5.78
C VAL A 32 26.74 47.55 6.04
N LEU A 33 26.28 46.99 7.16
CA LEU A 33 26.57 45.61 7.61
C LEU A 33 25.31 44.73 7.66
N LEU A 34 24.26 45.10 6.93
CA LEU A 34 22.99 44.37 6.80
C LEU A 34 22.58 44.18 5.32
N ALA A 35 23.56 43.99 4.44
CA ALA A 35 23.37 43.79 3.00
C ALA A 35 24.21 42.62 2.44
N MET A 36 24.60 41.67 3.31
CA MET A 36 25.52 40.58 2.96
C MET A 36 25.19 39.25 3.68
N VAL A 37 23.91 39.00 3.99
CA VAL A 37 23.43 37.70 4.49
C VAL A 37 22.09 37.33 3.83
N VAL A 38 22.08 37.25 2.50
CA VAL A 38 21.10 36.47 1.71
C VAL A 38 21.84 35.83 0.53
N PHE A 39 22.60 34.78 0.84
CA PHE A 39 23.06 33.79 -0.13
C PHE A 39 22.58 32.42 0.35
N PHE A 40 22.35 31.49 -0.60
CA PHE A 40 21.79 30.16 -0.37
C PHE A 40 20.30 30.08 0.00
N VAL A 41 19.46 30.75 -0.81
CA VAL A 41 18.23 30.12 -1.31
C VAL A 41 18.32 30.17 -2.84
N SER A 42 18.79 29.09 -3.47
CA SER A 42 18.79 28.97 -4.93
C SER A 42 17.44 28.43 -5.39
N CYS A 43 16.49 29.33 -5.65
CA CYS A 43 15.37 29.01 -6.52
C CYS A 43 15.79 29.28 -7.96
N GLU A 44 16.61 28.40 -8.54
CA GLU A 44 16.92 28.42 -9.96
C GLU A 44 15.66 28.05 -10.75
N LYS A 45 14.88 29.07 -11.10
CA LYS A 45 13.82 28.95 -12.10
C LYS A 45 14.48 28.87 -13.48
N TYR A 46 15.03 27.70 -13.77
CA TYR A 46 15.81 27.41 -14.97
C TYR A 46 14.89 27.33 -16.20
N THR A 47 14.50 28.50 -16.71
CA THR A 47 13.94 28.61 -18.06
C THR A 47 15.06 28.32 -19.04
N ALA A 48 15.14 27.06 -19.46
CA ALA A 48 16.03 26.62 -20.53
C ALA A 48 15.54 27.19 -21.86
N ASP A 49 15.89 28.45 -22.14
CA ASP A 49 15.91 29.02 -23.49
C ASP A 49 17.08 28.38 -24.28
N GLU A 50 17.09 27.05 -24.36
CA GLU A 50 17.76 26.35 -25.46
C GLU A 50 16.96 26.66 -26.73
N GLU A 51 17.63 27.30 -27.68
CA GLU A 51 17.05 27.72 -28.95
C GLU A 51 16.70 26.48 -29.79
N PHE A 52 15.49 25.94 -29.59
CA PHE A 52 14.82 25.08 -30.57
C PHE A 52 14.92 25.74 -31.95
N ASP A 53 15.10 24.97 -33.02
CA ASP A 53 15.04 25.52 -34.37
C ASP A 53 13.64 26.13 -34.58
N LEU A 54 13.55 27.47 -34.54
CA LEU A 54 12.31 28.24 -34.36
C LEU A 54 11.38 28.23 -35.60
N SER A 55 11.57 27.27 -36.50
CA SER A 55 10.83 27.12 -37.75
C SER A 55 9.52 26.32 -37.60
N GLU A 56 9.38 25.42 -36.62
CA GLU A 56 8.23 24.47 -36.55
C GLU A 56 7.50 24.36 -35.19
N ALA A 57 7.96 24.99 -34.10
CA ALA A 57 7.28 24.93 -32.79
C ALA A 57 6.10 25.93 -32.72
N ASN A 58 4.89 25.43 -33.01
CA ASN A 58 3.69 26.25 -33.23
C ASN A 58 2.53 26.00 -32.24
N SER A 59 2.53 24.87 -31.52
CA SER A 59 1.43 24.43 -30.66
C SER A 59 1.80 24.56 -29.18
N THR A 60 0.80 24.70 -28.30
CA THR A 60 1.01 24.88 -26.86
C THR A 60 0.34 23.74 -26.07
N LEU A 61 1.12 23.06 -25.24
CA LEU A 61 0.65 22.05 -24.30
C LEU A 61 0.69 22.63 -22.88
N VAL A 62 -0.47 22.80 -22.26
CA VAL A 62 -0.62 23.16 -20.84
C VAL A 62 -0.76 21.85 -20.05
N VAL A 63 0.17 21.59 -19.14
CA VAL A 63 0.15 20.40 -18.28
C VAL A 63 -0.32 20.78 -16.88
N ARG A 64 -1.31 20.04 -16.38
CA ARG A 64 -1.83 20.06 -15.02
C ARG A 64 -1.70 18.70 -14.38
N THR A 65 -1.77 18.64 -13.06
CA THR A 65 -1.72 17.41 -12.28
C THR A 65 -2.95 17.32 -11.38
N CYS A 66 -3.48 16.11 -11.21
CA CYS A 66 -4.40 15.74 -10.14
C CYS A 66 -3.95 14.41 -9.54
N LEU A 67 -4.49 14.01 -8.39
CA LEU A 67 -4.33 12.63 -7.94
C LEU A 67 -5.22 11.70 -8.77
N ALA A 68 -4.78 10.46 -8.97
CA ALA A 68 -5.63 9.40 -9.48
C ALA A 68 -6.66 8.97 -8.40
N PRO A 69 -7.93 8.73 -8.75
CA PRO A 69 -8.89 8.17 -7.82
C PRO A 69 -8.53 6.72 -7.49
N ASN A 70 -8.60 6.36 -6.20
CA ASN A 70 -8.51 4.98 -5.72
C ASN A 70 -9.93 4.38 -5.56
N GLU A 71 -10.01 3.10 -5.21
CA GLU A 71 -11.26 2.33 -5.13
C GLU A 71 -12.24 2.81 -4.04
N ALA A 72 -11.76 3.42 -2.95
CA ALA A 72 -12.60 4.07 -1.93
C ALA A 72 -12.87 5.57 -2.21
N GLY A 73 -12.28 6.13 -3.27
CA GLY A 73 -12.40 7.53 -3.64
C GLY A 73 -11.31 8.45 -3.06
N LEU A 74 -11.21 9.66 -3.59
CA LEU A 74 -10.22 10.65 -3.16
C LEU A 74 -10.53 11.18 -1.76
N ASP A 75 -9.56 11.08 -0.85
CA ASP A 75 -9.58 11.81 0.44
C ASP A 75 -9.40 13.32 0.20
N GLU A 76 -10.11 14.16 0.97
CA GLU A 76 -9.95 15.62 0.93
C GLU A 76 -8.61 16.09 1.54
N SER A 77 -7.93 15.25 2.34
CA SER A 77 -6.59 15.54 2.89
C SER A 77 -5.44 15.11 1.96
N ALA A 78 -5.73 14.33 0.92
CA ALA A 78 -4.76 13.82 -0.03
C ALA A 78 -4.18 14.94 -0.92
N THR A 79 -2.85 15.07 -0.94
CA THR A 79 -2.14 16.09 -1.73
C THR A 79 -1.16 15.48 -2.73
N ILE A 80 -0.80 16.26 -3.76
CA ILE A 80 0.24 15.90 -4.73
C ILE A 80 1.60 16.25 -4.13
N SER A 81 2.56 15.32 -4.22
CA SER A 81 3.93 15.56 -3.79
C SER A 81 4.76 16.26 -4.86
N TYR A 82 5.55 17.25 -4.43
CA TYR A 82 6.35 18.12 -5.30
C TYR A 82 7.85 17.96 -4.99
N PRO A 83 8.75 18.11 -5.98
CA PRO A 83 8.49 18.50 -7.37
C PRO A 83 7.82 17.39 -8.21
N VAL A 84 7.18 17.80 -9.32
CA VAL A 84 6.73 16.87 -10.38
C VAL A 84 7.61 17.08 -11.61
N ASN A 85 8.40 16.05 -11.93
CA ASN A 85 9.32 16.02 -13.07
C ASN A 85 8.58 15.45 -14.28
N VAL A 86 8.37 16.26 -15.31
CA VAL A 86 7.60 15.93 -16.52
C VAL A 86 8.54 15.70 -17.70
N PHE A 87 8.37 14.57 -18.37
CA PHE A 87 9.16 14.13 -19.51
C PHE A 87 8.26 14.00 -20.75
N VAL A 88 8.69 14.62 -21.85
CA VAL A 88 7.97 14.63 -23.13
C VAL A 88 8.75 13.82 -24.16
N PHE A 89 8.15 12.75 -24.68
CA PHE A 89 8.70 11.93 -25.75
C PHE A 89 7.86 12.10 -27.02
N ASN A 90 8.52 12.18 -28.17
CA ASN A 90 7.82 12.22 -29.47
C ASN A 90 7.41 10.81 -29.95
N GLU A 91 6.68 10.74 -31.08
CA GLU A 91 6.29 9.50 -31.77
C GLU A 91 7.45 8.49 -31.96
N LYS A 92 8.70 8.97 -32.05
CA LYS A 92 9.90 8.17 -32.34
C LYS A 92 10.56 7.63 -31.06
N GLY A 93 9.97 7.90 -29.89
CA GLY A 93 10.47 7.48 -28.58
C GLY A 93 11.67 8.28 -28.07
N ALA A 94 12.00 9.42 -28.70
CA ALA A 94 13.07 10.30 -28.23
C ALA A 94 12.51 11.35 -27.27
N CYS A 95 13.20 11.57 -26.14
CA CYS A 95 12.88 12.66 -25.23
C CYS A 95 13.18 14.01 -25.90
N VAL A 96 12.18 14.88 -25.98
CA VAL A 96 12.29 16.22 -26.61
C VAL A 96 12.23 17.35 -25.59
N GLY A 97 11.70 17.10 -24.39
CA GLY A 97 11.64 18.07 -23.31
C GLY A 97 11.58 17.40 -21.94
N VAL A 98 12.22 18.03 -20.96
CA VAL A 98 12.09 17.73 -19.53
C VAL A 98 11.76 19.04 -18.83
N SER A 99 10.89 19.02 -17.83
CA SER A 99 10.45 20.22 -17.10
C SER A 99 9.98 19.85 -15.69
N VAL A 100 9.89 20.84 -14.81
CA VAL A 100 9.52 20.63 -13.41
C VAL A 100 8.37 21.56 -13.01
N ILE A 101 7.37 21.02 -12.34
CA ILE A 101 6.37 21.78 -11.57
C ILE A 101 6.83 21.77 -10.12
N GLY A 102 7.17 22.93 -9.54
CA GLY A 102 7.73 23.02 -8.18
C GLY A 102 6.69 23.11 -7.07
N SER A 103 5.44 23.46 -7.38
CA SER A 103 4.30 23.48 -6.43
C SER A 103 2.96 23.59 -7.16
N GLU A 104 1.86 23.35 -6.45
CA GLU A 104 0.48 23.48 -6.95
C GLU A 104 0.16 24.84 -7.61
N ALA A 105 0.82 25.92 -7.17
CA ALA A 105 0.64 27.25 -7.74
C ALA A 105 1.34 27.46 -9.10
N GLU A 106 2.22 26.55 -9.51
CA GLU A 106 2.93 26.62 -10.79
C GLU A 106 2.18 25.89 -11.90
N ASN A 107 2.11 26.51 -13.08
CA ASN A 107 1.49 25.93 -14.27
C ASN A 107 2.60 25.65 -15.30
N LEU A 108 2.66 24.42 -15.80
CA LEU A 108 3.58 24.05 -16.87
C LEU A 108 2.92 24.32 -18.23
N SER A 109 3.62 25.07 -19.08
CA SER A 109 3.22 25.35 -20.46
C SER A 109 4.43 25.14 -21.37
N LEU A 110 4.28 24.24 -22.34
CA LEU A 110 5.33 23.81 -23.26
C LEU A 110 4.94 24.20 -24.69
N LYS A 111 5.91 24.70 -25.46
CA LYS A 111 5.75 24.89 -26.90
C LYS A 111 6.36 23.72 -27.63
N LEU A 112 5.56 23.11 -28.50
CA LEU A 112 5.92 21.90 -29.25
C LEU A 112 5.43 22.04 -30.71
N PRO A 113 6.08 21.37 -31.67
CA PRO A 113 5.52 21.19 -33.01
C PRO A 113 4.17 20.43 -33.00
N GLU A 114 3.53 20.43 -34.16
CA GLU A 114 2.41 19.54 -34.47
C GLU A 114 2.85 18.06 -34.41
N GLY A 115 2.04 17.19 -33.80
CA GLY A 115 2.30 15.74 -33.74
C GLY A 115 1.90 15.06 -32.43
N SER A 116 2.22 13.77 -32.33
CA SER A 116 1.87 12.92 -31.19
C SER A 116 3.01 12.78 -30.18
N TYR A 117 2.66 12.93 -28.90
CA TYR A 117 3.58 12.93 -27.76
C TYR A 117 3.12 11.99 -26.64
N ASN A 118 4.09 11.33 -26.01
CA ASN A 118 3.92 10.54 -24.80
C ASN A 118 4.49 11.34 -23.62
N ILE A 119 3.65 11.60 -22.62
CA ILE A 119 3.96 12.43 -21.46
C ILE A 119 4.04 11.53 -20.24
N TYR A 120 5.19 11.53 -19.57
CA TYR A 120 5.41 10.84 -18.31
C TYR A 120 5.71 11.86 -17.22
N ALA A 121 5.27 11.60 -15.98
CA ALA A 121 5.59 12.45 -14.85
C ALA A 121 5.95 11.62 -13.62
N ILE A 122 7.00 12.04 -12.89
CA ILE A 122 7.37 11.49 -11.57
C ILE A 122 7.33 12.61 -10.52
N ALA A 123 6.42 12.45 -9.56
CA ALA A 123 6.23 13.31 -8.40
C ALA A 123 7.09 12.88 -7.21
N GLY A 124 7.39 13.81 -6.30
CA GLY A 124 8.12 13.54 -5.05
C GLY A 124 9.61 13.20 -5.19
N ALA A 125 10.14 13.10 -6.41
CA ALA A 125 11.56 12.87 -6.67
C ALA A 125 12.32 14.19 -6.83
N ASP A 126 13.10 14.59 -5.82
CA ASP A 126 13.95 15.78 -5.88
C ASP A 126 15.39 15.49 -6.34
N ASP A 127 16.06 16.53 -6.87
CA ASP A 127 17.39 16.46 -7.46
C ASP A 127 18.53 16.21 -6.46
N LYS A 128 18.29 16.32 -5.14
CA LYS A 128 19.28 16.04 -4.10
C LYS A 128 19.20 14.57 -3.70
N SER A 129 17.99 14.04 -3.49
CA SER A 129 17.75 12.65 -3.06
C SER A 129 17.87 11.62 -4.18
N TYR A 130 17.60 12.00 -5.44
CA TYR A 130 17.61 11.07 -6.58
C TYR A 130 18.59 11.48 -7.69
N ASN A 131 19.03 10.51 -8.48
CA ASN A 131 19.57 10.74 -9.82
C ASN A 131 18.40 10.63 -10.82
N ILE A 132 18.01 11.77 -11.38
CA ILE A 132 16.88 11.88 -12.31
C ILE A 132 17.44 11.92 -13.75
N PRO A 133 16.86 11.19 -14.73
CA PRO A 133 17.29 11.22 -16.12
C PRO A 133 17.25 12.63 -16.74
N THR A 134 18.17 12.93 -17.65
CA THR A 134 18.19 14.18 -18.42
C THR A 134 17.59 13.96 -19.81
N LYS A 135 17.26 15.04 -20.52
CA LYS A 135 16.70 15.03 -21.89
C LYS A 135 17.53 14.17 -22.88
N GLU A 136 18.84 14.06 -22.65
CA GLU A 136 19.79 13.34 -23.51
C GLU A 136 19.86 11.83 -23.24
N ASN A 137 19.43 11.38 -22.05
CA ASN A 137 19.52 9.97 -21.63
C ASN A 137 18.18 9.37 -21.15
N ALA A 138 17.12 10.17 -21.07
CA ALA A 138 15.79 9.72 -20.74
C ALA A 138 15.22 8.80 -21.83
N THR A 139 14.74 7.65 -21.38
CA THR A 139 13.92 6.67 -22.11
C THR A 139 12.71 6.38 -21.23
N LYS A 140 11.61 5.86 -21.80
CA LYS A 140 10.44 5.50 -20.97
C LYS A 140 10.74 4.45 -19.87
N LYS A 141 11.87 3.74 -19.94
CA LYS A 141 12.34 2.79 -18.90
C LYS A 141 13.63 3.23 -18.20
N SER A 142 13.97 4.52 -18.23
CA SER A 142 15.07 5.03 -17.42
C SER A 142 14.64 5.08 -15.95
N PRO A 143 15.49 4.63 -15.00
CA PRO A 143 15.16 4.58 -13.59
C PRO A 143 15.32 5.94 -12.89
N ILE A 144 14.61 6.09 -11.77
CA ILE A 144 14.70 7.18 -10.80
C ILE A 144 15.51 6.67 -9.60
N ILE A 145 16.84 6.70 -9.73
CA ILE A 145 17.75 6.02 -8.82
C ILE A 145 17.89 6.82 -7.52
N LEU A 146 17.52 6.23 -6.38
CA LEU A 146 17.77 6.83 -5.06
C LEU A 146 19.28 6.89 -4.78
N LYS A 147 19.79 8.00 -4.25
CA LYS A 147 21.22 8.17 -3.93
C LYS A 147 21.58 7.56 -2.58
N ASP A 148 22.76 6.92 -2.50
CA ASP A 148 23.37 6.37 -1.29
C ASP A 148 23.13 7.23 -0.03
N GLY A 149 22.48 6.66 0.98
CA GLY A 149 22.19 7.32 2.25
C GLY A 149 20.98 8.27 2.27
N SER A 150 20.31 8.45 1.14
CA SER A 150 18.99 9.12 1.07
C SER A 150 17.88 8.16 1.54
N LYS A 151 16.66 8.69 1.71
CA LYS A 151 15.43 7.91 1.88
C LYS A 151 14.49 8.19 0.71
N HIS A 152 13.60 7.26 0.40
CA HIS A 152 12.47 7.60 -0.46
C HIS A 152 11.59 8.67 0.18
N GLY A 153 10.97 9.47 -0.68
CA GLY A 153 9.86 10.35 -0.35
C GLY A 153 8.56 9.80 -0.95
N ASP A 154 7.52 10.62 -0.92
CA ASP A 154 6.22 10.27 -1.45
C ASP A 154 6.18 10.28 -3.00
N LEU A 155 6.64 9.19 -3.61
CA LEU A 155 6.72 9.04 -5.07
C LEU A 155 5.36 8.75 -5.70
N MET A 156 5.08 9.42 -6.81
CA MET A 156 3.93 9.13 -7.68
C MET A 156 4.35 9.14 -9.13
N SER A 157 3.64 8.42 -9.99
CA SER A 157 3.82 8.44 -11.44
C SER A 157 2.51 8.76 -12.17
N ALA A 158 2.62 9.41 -13.32
CA ALA A 158 1.53 9.50 -14.29
C ALA A 158 2.05 9.25 -15.71
N TYR A 159 1.20 8.69 -16.56
CA TYR A 159 1.41 8.57 -17.99
C TYR A 159 0.16 9.02 -18.75
N SER A 160 0.36 9.73 -19.87
CA SER A 160 -0.71 10.00 -20.82
C SER A 160 -0.15 10.32 -22.21
N ASN A 161 -0.98 10.21 -23.25
CA ASN A 161 -0.63 10.58 -24.62
C ASN A 161 -1.45 11.79 -25.07
N VAL A 162 -0.86 12.66 -25.89
CA VAL A 162 -1.52 13.84 -26.47
C VAL A 162 -1.12 14.02 -27.92
N GLU A 163 -2.09 14.38 -28.76
CA GLU A 163 -1.89 14.79 -30.15
C GLU A 163 -2.08 16.31 -30.22
N LEU A 164 -1.10 17.03 -30.77
CA LEU A 164 -1.09 18.49 -30.87
C LEU A 164 -1.29 18.90 -32.33
N ALA A 165 -2.37 19.64 -32.60
CA ALA A 165 -2.60 20.25 -33.89
C ALA A 165 -2.00 21.67 -33.96
N ASN A 166 -1.47 22.03 -35.14
CA ASN A 166 -0.76 23.28 -35.41
C ASN A 166 -1.50 24.53 -34.95
N GLY A 167 -0.90 25.26 -34.00
CA GLY A 167 -1.39 26.55 -33.52
C GLY A 167 -2.43 26.47 -32.40
N GLU A 168 -2.78 25.27 -31.92
CA GLU A 168 -3.75 25.08 -30.85
C GLU A 168 -3.10 25.12 -29.44
N GLU A 169 -3.92 25.48 -28.45
CA GLU A 169 -3.61 25.31 -27.03
C GLU A 169 -4.39 24.10 -26.49
N ASN A 170 -3.67 23.05 -26.13
CA ASN A 170 -4.22 21.81 -25.59
C ASN A 170 -3.91 21.73 -24.08
N THR A 171 -4.91 21.39 -23.27
CA THR A 171 -4.72 21.15 -21.82
C THR A 171 -4.76 19.66 -21.52
N LEU A 172 -3.69 19.15 -20.91
CA LEU A 172 -3.58 17.78 -20.41
C LEU A 172 -3.56 17.79 -18.88
N THR A 173 -4.43 17.00 -18.26
CA THR A 173 -4.36 16.71 -16.83
C THR A 173 -3.78 15.32 -16.64
N LEU A 174 -2.67 15.23 -15.92
CA LEU A 174 -2.01 13.98 -15.53
C LEU A 174 -2.55 13.51 -14.18
N SER A 175 -3.17 12.32 -14.15
CA SER A 175 -3.59 11.64 -12.92
C SER A 175 -2.40 10.91 -12.31
N LEU A 176 -1.92 11.39 -11.16
CA LEU A 176 -0.77 10.83 -10.44
C LEU A 176 -1.21 9.68 -9.53
N GLU A 177 -0.69 8.49 -9.80
CA GLU A 177 -0.80 7.29 -8.95
C GLU A 177 0.42 7.20 -8.03
N ARG A 178 0.23 6.98 -6.74
CA ARG A 178 1.34 6.73 -5.81
C ARG A 178 2.03 5.40 -6.11
N LYS A 179 3.37 5.39 -6.00
CA LYS A 179 4.26 4.23 -6.25
C LYS A 179 5.16 3.91 -5.05
N VAL A 180 4.69 4.25 -3.85
CA VAL A 180 5.29 3.89 -2.56
C VAL A 180 4.22 3.48 -1.55
N MET A 181 4.57 2.60 -0.62
CA MET A 181 3.87 2.43 0.65
C MET A 181 4.48 3.33 1.72
N MET A 182 3.74 3.61 2.79
CA MET A 182 4.19 4.44 3.91
C MET A 182 4.13 3.66 5.22
N ILE A 183 5.29 3.35 5.80
CA ILE A 183 5.34 2.87 7.19
C ILE A 183 5.10 4.10 8.09
N GLU A 184 3.88 4.23 8.62
CA GLU A 184 3.46 5.38 9.43
C GLU A 184 4.06 5.26 10.84
N SER A 185 3.96 4.08 11.47
CA SER A 185 4.67 3.81 12.71
C SER A 185 5.21 2.38 12.83
N VAL A 186 6.26 2.26 13.64
CA VAL A 186 6.82 1.01 14.16
C VAL A 186 7.01 1.19 15.66
N SER A 187 6.50 0.26 16.47
CA SER A 187 6.46 0.32 17.93
C SER A 187 6.77 -1.04 18.53
N MET A 188 7.75 -1.13 19.44
CA MET A 188 8.23 -2.39 20.01
C MET A 188 8.34 -2.27 21.55
N THR A 189 7.42 -2.91 22.26
CA THR A 189 7.26 -2.87 23.72
C THR A 189 7.91 -4.06 24.42
N ASN A 190 8.02 -3.99 25.76
CA ASN A 190 8.58 -5.02 26.65
C ASN A 190 10.01 -5.49 26.30
N ILE A 191 10.72 -4.76 25.42
CA ILE A 191 12.09 -5.08 24.99
C ILE A 191 13.03 -5.07 26.22
N PRO A 192 13.77 -6.18 26.49
CA PRO A 192 14.66 -6.28 27.65
C PRO A 192 15.70 -5.15 27.74
N ASP A 193 16.01 -4.72 28.97
CA ASP A 193 16.91 -3.58 29.24
C ASP A 193 18.39 -3.81 28.90
N ASP A 194 18.79 -5.04 28.55
CA ASP A 194 20.12 -5.36 28.01
C ASP A 194 20.23 -5.16 26.48
N VAL A 195 19.11 -4.88 25.80
CA VAL A 195 19.07 -4.52 24.37
C VAL A 195 19.51 -3.07 24.19
N THR A 196 20.51 -2.85 23.33
CA THR A 196 21.13 -1.55 23.09
C THR A 196 20.74 -0.90 21.76
N ALA A 197 20.15 -1.66 20.83
CA ALA A 197 19.56 -1.15 19.59
C ALA A 197 18.48 -2.11 19.08
N VAL A 198 17.44 -1.55 18.44
CA VAL A 198 16.37 -2.29 17.77
C VAL A 198 16.20 -1.77 16.36
N SER A 199 16.03 -2.66 15.38
CA SER A 199 15.64 -2.30 14.03
C SER A 199 14.66 -3.31 13.42
N VAL A 200 13.92 -2.86 12.41
CA VAL A 200 13.03 -3.69 11.59
C VAL A 200 13.43 -3.52 10.13
N SER A 201 13.65 -4.62 9.42
CA SER A 201 13.89 -4.61 7.97
C SER A 201 12.74 -5.22 7.20
N VAL A 202 12.50 -4.71 5.98
CA VAL A 202 11.45 -5.14 5.04
C VAL A 202 12.11 -5.55 3.73
N SER A 203 11.83 -6.76 3.25
CA SER A 203 12.42 -7.33 2.02
C SER A 203 11.71 -8.62 1.57
N PRO A 204 11.53 -8.91 0.27
CA PRO A 204 12.01 -8.15 -0.87
C PRO A 204 11.13 -6.93 -1.19
N LEU A 205 11.78 -5.82 -1.52
CA LEU A 205 11.18 -4.61 -2.08
C LEU A 205 11.66 -4.45 -3.52
N TYR A 206 10.90 -3.68 -4.32
CA TYR A 206 11.47 -3.13 -5.54
C TYR A 206 12.63 -2.17 -5.24
N GLU A 207 13.63 -2.10 -6.14
CA GLU A 207 14.85 -1.31 -5.94
C GLU A 207 14.77 0.06 -6.61
N GLU A 208 14.14 0.16 -7.78
CA GLU A 208 14.02 1.39 -8.57
C GLU A 208 12.60 1.57 -9.15
N LEU A 209 12.15 2.83 -9.23
CA LEU A 209 10.96 3.23 -9.99
C LEU A 209 11.39 3.71 -11.39
N LEU A 210 10.72 3.26 -12.45
CA LEU A 210 10.99 3.66 -13.84
C LEU A 210 10.08 4.81 -14.29
N LEU A 211 10.51 5.55 -15.31
CA LEU A 211 9.72 6.65 -15.90
C LEU A 211 8.33 6.24 -16.43
N ASP A 212 8.12 4.97 -16.80
CA ASP A 212 6.80 4.45 -17.22
C ASP A 212 5.90 4.02 -16.05
N GLY A 213 6.29 4.27 -14.80
CA GLY A 213 5.52 3.93 -13.60
C GLY A 213 5.60 2.45 -13.20
N SER A 214 6.37 1.65 -13.92
CA SER A 214 6.74 0.27 -13.52
C SER A 214 8.00 0.26 -12.66
N TYR A 215 8.26 -0.84 -11.96
CA TYR A 215 9.41 -1.00 -11.07
C TYR A 215 10.53 -1.85 -11.68
N LEU A 216 11.70 -1.86 -11.03
CA LEU A 216 12.86 -2.66 -11.40
C LEU A 216 13.64 -3.11 -10.14
N GLY A 217 14.23 -4.30 -10.23
CA GLY A 217 15.02 -4.91 -9.15
C GLY A 217 14.14 -5.55 -8.07
N GLU A 218 14.49 -6.76 -7.63
CA GLU A 218 13.60 -7.62 -6.82
C GLU A 218 14.23 -8.01 -5.47
N ASN A 219 15.36 -7.42 -5.10
CA ASN A 219 16.15 -7.79 -3.90
C ASN A 219 16.29 -6.63 -2.90
N GLY A 220 15.43 -5.61 -3.01
CA GLY A 220 15.47 -4.42 -2.17
C GLY A 220 15.26 -4.75 -0.69
N VAL A 221 16.08 -4.13 0.16
CA VAL A 221 15.99 -4.25 1.63
C VAL A 221 16.02 -2.85 2.23
N SER A 222 14.97 -2.48 2.94
CA SER A 222 14.99 -1.28 3.79
C SER A 222 15.14 -1.66 5.26
N THR A 223 15.78 -0.80 6.07
CA THR A 223 15.95 -1.00 7.51
C THR A 223 15.58 0.25 8.28
N ILE A 224 14.57 0.12 9.14
CA ILE A 224 14.04 1.14 10.03
C ILE A 224 14.67 0.92 11.41
N ASN A 225 15.57 1.81 11.81
CA ASN A 225 16.10 1.83 13.17
C ASN A 225 15.07 2.48 14.10
N LEU A 226 14.94 1.94 15.32
CA LEU A 226 14.06 2.45 16.36
C LEU A 226 14.88 3.05 17.50
N ASP A 227 14.33 4.06 18.18
CA ASP A 227 14.89 4.68 19.37
C ASP A 227 14.01 4.38 20.61
N LYS A 228 14.64 4.19 21.78
CA LYS A 228 13.92 3.88 23.03
C LYS A 228 13.31 5.15 23.64
N ASP A 229 11.99 5.22 23.66
CA ASP A 229 11.19 6.29 24.25
C ASP A 229 11.19 6.20 25.80
N VAL A 230 10.71 7.25 26.47
CA VAL A 230 10.71 7.41 27.93
C VAL A 230 9.82 6.41 28.67
N ASP A 231 8.90 5.75 27.97
CA ASP A 231 8.07 4.65 28.48
C ASP A 231 8.74 3.26 28.36
N GLY A 232 9.91 3.18 27.72
CA GLY A 232 10.67 1.95 27.48
C GLY A 232 10.36 1.27 26.13
N THR A 233 9.37 1.76 25.38
CA THR A 233 9.04 1.29 24.03
C THR A 233 10.05 1.80 23.01
N TRP A 234 10.44 0.98 22.04
CA TRP A 234 11.26 1.41 20.91
C TRP A 234 10.36 1.82 19.75
N LYS A 235 10.54 3.03 19.21
CA LYS A 235 9.66 3.62 18.18
C LYS A 235 10.46 4.23 17.01
N ASN A 236 9.85 4.37 15.84
CA ASN A 236 10.42 5.16 14.74
C ASN A 236 10.23 6.68 14.98
N ASN A 237 11.23 7.49 14.64
CA ASN A 237 11.15 8.96 14.80
C ASN A 237 10.37 9.68 13.67
N SER A 238 10.16 9.00 12.54
CA SER A 238 9.46 9.54 11.37
C SER A 238 8.82 8.40 10.58
N GLU A 239 7.78 8.72 9.81
CA GLU A 239 7.31 7.89 8.70
C GLU A 239 8.47 7.50 7.76
N VAL A 240 8.28 6.39 7.04
CA VAL A 240 9.23 5.86 6.06
C VAL A 240 8.48 5.44 4.79
N TYR A 241 8.72 6.15 3.70
CA TYR A 241 8.27 5.71 2.38
C TYR A 241 9.17 4.60 1.84
N LEU A 242 8.57 3.59 1.22
CA LEU A 242 9.23 2.45 0.60
C LEU A 242 8.57 2.17 -0.75
N LEU A 243 9.32 1.75 -1.77
CA LEU A 243 8.71 1.11 -2.94
C LEU A 243 7.97 -0.17 -2.47
N GLU A 244 6.99 -0.63 -3.24
CA GLU A 244 6.20 -1.81 -2.86
C GLU A 244 7.03 -3.10 -2.84
N ALA A 245 6.47 -4.15 -2.25
CA ALA A 245 7.10 -5.46 -2.20
C ALA A 245 7.16 -6.10 -3.61
N ALA A 246 8.27 -6.78 -3.91
CA ALA A 246 8.47 -7.45 -5.21
C ALA A 246 7.94 -8.90 -5.23
N ASP A 247 7.72 -9.48 -4.04
CA ASP A 247 7.14 -10.79 -3.73
C ASP A 247 6.64 -10.68 -2.27
N ASN A 248 6.13 -11.76 -1.68
CA ASN A 248 5.69 -11.86 -0.29
C ASN A 248 6.75 -11.35 0.69
N ALA A 249 6.52 -10.14 1.22
CA ALA A 249 7.52 -9.43 2.02
C ALA A 249 7.82 -10.15 3.32
N THR A 250 9.10 -10.26 3.67
CA THR A 250 9.54 -10.67 5.00
C THR A 250 9.87 -9.44 5.85
N LEU A 251 9.18 -9.32 6.98
CA LEU A 251 9.55 -8.43 8.07
C LEU A 251 10.57 -9.15 8.97
N LYS A 252 11.65 -8.47 9.33
CA LYS A 252 12.68 -8.99 10.23
C LYS A 252 13.04 -7.98 11.32
N VAL A 253 12.68 -8.29 12.56
CA VAL A 253 13.10 -7.52 13.74
C VAL A 253 14.46 -7.99 14.22
N SER A 254 15.35 -7.06 14.58
CA SER A 254 16.69 -7.37 15.09
C SER A 254 16.96 -6.61 16.39
N LEU A 255 17.36 -7.35 17.44
CA LEU A 255 17.72 -6.84 18.76
C LEU A 255 19.24 -6.98 18.96
N THR A 256 19.94 -5.88 19.21
CA THR A 256 21.37 -5.91 19.55
C THR A 256 21.53 -6.00 21.07
N ARG A 257 22.27 -7.00 21.55
CA ARG A 257 22.61 -7.23 22.96
C ARG A 257 24.12 -7.32 23.13
N GLY A 258 24.59 -7.47 24.37
CA GLY A 258 26.02 -7.60 24.69
C GLY A 258 26.70 -8.87 24.18
N ASP A 259 25.94 -9.88 23.73
CA ASP A 259 26.41 -11.15 23.18
C ASP A 259 26.31 -11.24 21.64
N GLY A 260 25.47 -10.42 21.00
CA GLY A 260 25.33 -10.39 19.54
C GLY A 260 24.06 -9.69 19.06
N VAL A 261 23.69 -9.94 17.80
CA VAL A 261 22.39 -9.54 17.23
C VAL A 261 21.50 -10.78 17.16
N HIS A 262 20.31 -10.68 17.77
CA HIS A 262 19.27 -11.71 17.75
C HIS A 262 18.17 -11.23 16.80
N SER A 263 17.68 -12.07 15.89
CA SER A 263 16.71 -11.68 14.87
C SER A 263 15.52 -12.64 14.79
N TYR A 264 14.37 -12.10 14.40
CA TYR A 264 13.09 -12.80 14.26
C TYR A 264 12.48 -12.39 12.91
N SER A 265 11.99 -13.35 12.11
CA SER A 265 11.51 -13.13 10.74
C SER A 265 10.10 -13.71 10.51
N TYR A 266 9.28 -13.00 9.74
CA TYR A 266 7.88 -13.29 9.45
C TYR A 266 7.59 -12.89 8.01
N SER A 267 7.06 -13.81 7.22
CA SER A 267 6.56 -13.53 5.87
C SER A 267 5.13 -13.00 5.98
N CYS A 268 4.90 -11.79 5.48
CA CYS A 268 3.58 -11.18 5.33
C CYS A 268 2.68 -12.09 4.49
N ALA A 269 1.49 -12.39 5.01
CA ALA A 269 0.45 -13.08 4.26
C ALA A 269 -0.24 -12.19 3.22
N GLU A 270 -0.09 -10.86 3.35
CA GLU A 270 -0.57 -9.88 2.38
C GLU A 270 0.58 -9.17 1.66
N GLU A 271 0.38 -8.89 0.38
CA GLU A 271 1.31 -8.14 -0.46
C GLU A 271 1.39 -6.67 -0.01
N LEU A 272 2.58 -6.22 0.42
CA LEU A 272 2.80 -4.83 0.85
C LEU A 272 2.86 -3.86 -0.35
N LYS A 273 1.67 -3.53 -0.87
CA LYS A 273 1.44 -2.73 -2.09
C LYS A 273 1.62 -1.22 -1.88
N ALA A 274 1.95 -0.52 -2.97
CA ALA A 274 1.96 0.94 -2.98
C ALA A 274 0.57 1.52 -2.66
N ASN A 275 0.58 2.77 -2.19
CA ASN A 275 -0.62 3.51 -1.79
C ASN A 275 -1.33 3.03 -0.50
N TYR A 276 -0.71 2.14 0.27
CA TYR A 276 -1.11 1.79 1.63
C TYR A 276 -0.28 2.55 2.68
N LYS A 277 -0.87 2.74 3.87
CA LYS A 277 -0.12 3.02 5.10
C LYS A 277 -0.06 1.76 5.96
N ILE A 278 1.04 1.59 6.68
CA ILE A 278 1.32 0.40 7.48
C ILE A 278 1.76 0.82 8.89
N HIS A 279 1.18 0.17 9.88
CA HIS A 279 1.58 0.22 11.29
C HIS A 279 2.20 -1.13 11.68
N ILE A 280 3.29 -1.13 12.47
CA ILE A 280 3.97 -2.35 12.93
C ILE A 280 4.15 -2.31 14.45
N ASN A 281 3.32 -3.01 15.20
CA ASN A 281 3.33 -3.01 16.67
C ASN A 281 3.95 -4.29 17.23
N GLY A 282 4.55 -4.24 18.42
CA GLY A 282 5.35 -5.35 18.93
C GLY A 282 5.51 -5.39 20.44
N THR A 283 5.81 -6.59 20.94
CA THR A 283 5.94 -6.96 22.35
C THR A 283 6.91 -8.14 22.50
N TYR A 284 8.05 -7.94 23.16
CA TYR A 284 8.95 -9.05 23.50
C TYR A 284 8.29 -10.00 24.52
N GLY A 285 8.34 -11.31 24.27
CA GLY A 285 7.60 -12.35 25.00
C GLY A 285 8.45 -13.30 25.84
N GLY A 286 9.68 -12.92 26.20
CA GLY A 286 10.62 -13.80 26.91
C GLY A 286 11.45 -14.64 25.95
N ASP A 287 10.79 -15.58 25.26
CA ASP A 287 11.42 -16.55 24.35
C ASP A 287 11.39 -16.12 22.86
N GLY A 288 10.73 -15.01 22.54
CA GLY A 288 10.58 -14.45 21.18
C GLY A 288 9.99 -13.03 21.19
N ILE A 289 9.52 -12.53 20.04
CA ILE A 289 8.78 -11.26 19.94
C ILE A 289 7.41 -11.51 19.31
N LYS A 290 6.31 -11.22 20.02
CA LYS A 290 5.01 -11.07 19.38
C LYS A 290 4.98 -9.72 18.68
N VAL A 291 4.75 -9.68 17.38
CA VAL A 291 4.64 -8.44 16.60
C VAL A 291 3.46 -8.61 15.68
N SER A 292 2.55 -7.64 15.70
CA SER A 292 1.36 -7.60 14.90
C SER A 292 1.27 -6.26 14.18
N GLY A 293 0.99 -6.30 12.88
CA GLY A 293 0.81 -5.10 12.08
C GLY A 293 -0.65 -4.69 12.01
N THR A 294 -0.89 -3.54 11.40
CA THR A 294 -2.15 -3.30 10.69
C THR A 294 -1.84 -2.58 9.37
N ILE A 295 -2.41 -3.07 8.27
CA ILE A 295 -2.20 -2.51 6.92
C ILE A 295 -3.34 -1.51 6.66
N THR A 296 -3.32 -0.45 7.47
CA THR A 296 -4.30 0.63 7.43
C THR A 296 -4.12 1.54 6.22
N GLY A 297 -4.43 1.05 5.02
CA GLY A 297 -5.05 1.95 4.07
C GLY A 297 -6.33 2.55 4.70
N ALA A 298 -6.76 3.72 4.23
CA ALA A 298 -8.08 4.36 4.48
C ALA A 298 -7.98 5.85 4.13
N THR A 299 -6.86 6.48 4.51
CA THR A 299 -6.47 7.81 4.02
C THR A 299 -6.02 7.81 2.56
N TRP A 300 -5.91 6.63 1.92
CA TRP A 300 -5.47 6.49 0.53
C TRP A 300 -6.08 5.31 -0.26
N ALA A 301 -6.72 4.29 0.36
CA ALA A 301 -7.31 3.14 -0.35
C ALA A 301 -8.40 2.36 0.43
N GLY A 302 -8.16 1.93 1.68
CA GLY A 302 -9.10 1.15 2.49
C GLY A 302 -8.39 0.31 3.56
N GLN A 303 -9.02 0.06 4.72
CA GLN A 303 -8.36 -0.56 5.88
C GLN A 303 -8.41 -2.08 5.83
N ILE A 304 -7.25 -2.70 6.09
CA ILE A 304 -7.09 -4.14 6.26
C ILE A 304 -6.26 -4.38 7.54
N ASP A 305 -6.82 -5.11 8.49
CA ASP A 305 -6.18 -5.36 9.78
C ASP A 305 -5.52 -6.75 9.78
N VAL A 306 -4.18 -6.75 9.89
CA VAL A 306 -3.32 -7.93 9.66
C VAL A 306 -2.42 -8.17 10.87
N ASP A 307 -3.03 -8.67 11.94
CA ASP A 307 -2.28 -9.10 13.11
C ASP A 307 -1.40 -10.34 12.77
N PHE A 308 -0.19 -10.38 13.32
CA PHE A 308 0.71 -11.54 13.23
C PHE A 308 1.47 -11.75 14.55
N THR A 309 2.45 -12.66 14.57
CA THR A 309 3.36 -12.89 15.71
C THR A 309 4.59 -13.67 15.27
N PHE A 310 5.81 -13.27 15.70
CA PHE A 310 6.99 -14.11 15.50
C PHE A 310 7.09 -15.19 16.59
N TYR A 311 7.58 -16.36 16.20
CA TYR A 311 8.17 -17.35 17.09
C TYR A 311 9.66 -17.51 16.79
N ASN A 312 10.37 -18.29 17.61
CA ASN A 312 11.83 -18.37 17.58
C ASN A 312 12.27 -19.66 16.86
N GLY A 313 12.76 -19.53 15.62
CA GLY A 313 13.14 -20.67 14.78
C GLY A 313 13.04 -20.36 13.28
N GLU A 314 13.51 -21.28 12.44
CA GLU A 314 13.44 -21.16 10.97
C GLU A 314 12.00 -21.38 10.46
N VAL A 315 11.69 -20.76 9.32
CA VAL A 315 10.38 -20.85 8.66
C VAL A 315 10.20 -22.23 8.01
N THR A 316 9.32 -23.06 8.55
CA THR A 316 8.41 -23.83 7.69
C THR A 316 7.28 -22.91 7.28
N PRO A 317 6.99 -22.72 5.98
CA PRO A 317 5.79 -22.00 5.58
C PRO A 317 4.56 -22.78 6.08
N PRO A 318 3.43 -22.10 6.36
CA PRO A 318 2.15 -22.78 6.41
C PRO A 318 1.94 -23.53 5.09
N SER A 319 1.50 -24.79 5.15
CA SER A 319 0.86 -25.40 3.98
C SER A 319 -0.40 -24.60 3.67
N GLU A 320 -0.64 -24.31 2.39
CA GLU A 320 -1.71 -23.41 1.96
C GLU A 320 -3.09 -23.88 2.45
N GLY A 321 -3.91 -22.91 2.83
CA GLY A 321 -5.10 -23.14 3.63
C GLY A 321 -5.41 -21.91 4.48
N ASN A 322 -5.83 -20.84 3.83
CA ASN A 322 -6.35 -19.67 4.53
C ASN A 322 -7.64 -20.07 5.23
N VAL A 323 -7.61 -20.07 6.55
CA VAL A 323 -8.66 -20.61 7.42
C VAL A 323 -9.05 -19.50 8.37
N ASP A 324 -10.10 -18.76 8.01
CA ASP A 324 -10.69 -17.73 8.88
C ASP A 324 -11.01 -18.33 10.25
N VAL A 325 -10.60 -17.62 11.30
CA VAL A 325 -10.76 -18.02 12.69
C VAL A 325 -11.72 -17.07 13.40
N ASP A 326 -12.91 -17.56 13.72
CA ASP A 326 -13.87 -16.91 14.59
C ASP A 326 -13.31 -16.73 16.02
N ALA A 327 -13.80 -15.67 16.67
CA ALA A 327 -13.23 -15.03 17.86
C ALA A 327 -12.77 -15.94 19.01
N GLU A 328 -11.70 -15.55 19.71
CA GLU A 328 -11.15 -16.22 20.89
C GLU A 328 -12.21 -16.62 21.92
N VAL A 329 -12.46 -17.93 22.05
CA VAL A 329 -13.33 -18.50 23.09
C VAL A 329 -12.50 -18.90 24.31
N LYS A 330 -12.89 -18.43 25.49
CA LYS A 330 -12.20 -18.78 26.75
C LYS A 330 -12.72 -20.08 27.34
N GLY A 331 -11.83 -21.05 27.51
CA GLY A 331 -12.10 -22.39 28.03
C GLY A 331 -11.54 -23.49 27.14
N ASN A 332 -11.63 -24.73 27.61
CA ASN A 332 -11.12 -25.90 26.90
C ASN A 332 -11.82 -26.09 25.54
N ALA A 333 -11.04 -26.45 24.52
CA ALA A 333 -11.57 -26.82 23.21
C ALA A 333 -12.49 -28.06 23.26
N PRO A 334 -13.52 -28.14 22.39
CA PRO A 334 -14.33 -29.33 22.23
C PRO A 334 -13.55 -30.47 21.55
N GLU A 335 -13.86 -31.71 21.91
CA GLU A 335 -13.16 -32.90 21.41
C GLU A 335 -13.56 -33.22 19.95
N VAL A 336 -12.60 -33.68 19.14
CA VAL A 336 -12.86 -34.07 17.73
C VAL A 336 -13.93 -35.17 17.67
N GLY A 337 -14.89 -35.02 16.77
CA GLY A 337 -16.05 -35.92 16.66
C GLY A 337 -17.22 -35.59 17.59
N THR A 338 -17.15 -34.49 18.36
CA THR A 338 -18.28 -33.95 19.13
C THR A 338 -19.02 -32.85 18.36
N LEU A 339 -20.08 -32.29 18.96
CA LEU A 339 -20.74 -31.08 18.48
C LEU A 339 -20.40 -29.89 19.36
N TYR A 340 -19.99 -28.78 18.75
CA TYR A 340 -19.82 -27.47 19.38
C TYR A 340 -20.70 -26.45 18.68
N ASN A 341 -21.54 -25.74 19.44
CA ASN A 341 -22.57 -24.81 18.94
C ASN A 341 -23.32 -25.39 17.72
N ASP A 342 -23.82 -26.63 17.84
CA ASP A 342 -24.53 -27.37 16.79
C ASP A 342 -23.74 -27.69 15.49
N CYS A 343 -22.42 -27.45 15.49
CA CYS A 343 -21.49 -27.74 14.39
C CYS A 343 -20.56 -28.91 14.74
N TYR A 344 -20.14 -29.68 13.73
CA TYR A 344 -19.30 -30.87 13.92
C TYR A 344 -17.83 -30.50 14.04
N VAL A 345 -17.19 -30.96 15.11
CA VAL A 345 -15.76 -30.73 15.39
C VAL A 345 -14.93 -31.67 14.51
N LEU A 346 -14.37 -31.14 13.43
CA LEU A 346 -13.70 -31.91 12.38
C LEU A 346 -12.21 -32.13 12.67
N LYS A 347 -11.50 -31.09 13.12
CA LYS A 347 -10.07 -31.12 13.48
C LYS A 347 -9.84 -30.27 14.72
N SER A 348 -8.77 -30.57 15.47
CA SER A 348 -8.35 -29.83 16.67
C SER A 348 -6.83 -29.82 16.76
N ASP A 349 -6.23 -28.67 16.47
CA ASP A 349 -4.79 -28.47 16.43
C ASP A 349 -4.36 -27.72 17.70
N ASN A 350 -3.70 -28.47 18.59
CA ASN A 350 -3.37 -28.05 19.95
C ASN A 350 -1.97 -27.43 19.99
N SER A 351 -1.85 -26.18 20.44
CA SER A 351 -0.57 -25.54 20.76
C SER A 351 -0.29 -25.57 22.28
N SER A 352 0.75 -24.87 22.73
CA SER A 352 1.11 -24.79 24.15
C SER A 352 0.24 -23.83 24.99
N ASN A 353 -0.59 -22.99 24.36
CA ASN A 353 -1.46 -22.02 25.07
C ASN A 353 -2.86 -21.83 24.43
N ASN A 354 -3.08 -22.31 23.21
CA ASN A 354 -4.37 -22.23 22.51
C ASN A 354 -4.65 -23.54 21.76
N THR A 355 -5.88 -23.73 21.31
CA THR A 355 -6.28 -24.87 20.48
C THR A 355 -7.22 -24.38 19.39
N VAL A 356 -6.80 -24.57 18.14
CA VAL A 356 -7.55 -24.15 16.94
C VAL A 356 -8.45 -25.31 16.52
N VAL A 357 -9.71 -25.04 16.23
CA VAL A 357 -10.73 -26.08 16.00
C VAL A 357 -11.50 -25.82 14.71
N THR A 358 -11.37 -26.72 13.73
CA THR A 358 -12.18 -26.69 12.50
C THR A 358 -13.58 -27.22 12.77
N LEU A 359 -14.59 -26.44 12.40
CA LEU A 359 -16.01 -26.74 12.54
C LEU A 359 -16.69 -26.87 11.16
N MET A 360 -17.50 -27.93 11.00
CA MET A 360 -18.28 -28.19 9.79
C MET A 360 -19.78 -28.07 10.08
N SER A 361 -20.55 -27.41 9.20
CA SER A 361 -22.00 -27.27 9.35
C SER A 361 -22.72 -28.62 9.40
N THR A 362 -23.62 -28.81 10.36
CA THR A 362 -24.40 -30.06 10.48
C THR A 362 -25.55 -30.18 9.48
N CYS A 363 -25.85 -29.10 8.75
CA CYS A 363 -26.72 -29.06 7.57
C CYS A 363 -25.91 -28.75 6.29
N TYR A 364 -26.59 -28.81 5.13
CA TYR A 364 -26.02 -28.45 3.83
C TYR A 364 -27.05 -27.76 2.92
N TRP A 365 -26.61 -27.21 1.79
CA TRP A 365 -27.47 -26.65 0.74
C TRP A 365 -27.19 -27.29 -0.63
N GLU A 366 -28.22 -27.37 -1.47
CA GLU A 366 -28.16 -27.86 -2.86
C GLU A 366 -28.76 -26.80 -3.80
N LYS A 367 -28.52 -26.93 -5.11
CA LYS A 367 -29.19 -26.13 -6.17
C LYS A 367 -28.98 -24.62 -6.02
N LEU A 368 -27.74 -24.21 -5.75
CA LEU A 368 -27.36 -22.80 -5.87
C LEU A 368 -27.64 -22.32 -7.31
N GLU A 369 -28.38 -21.23 -7.45
CA GLU A 369 -28.68 -20.60 -8.73
C GLU A 369 -27.73 -19.40 -8.95
N PHE A 370 -26.82 -19.54 -9.92
CA PHE A 370 -25.82 -18.55 -10.32
C PHE A 370 -25.64 -18.55 -11.85
N VAL A 371 -24.88 -17.58 -12.39
CA VAL A 371 -24.50 -17.55 -13.81
C VAL A 371 -23.35 -18.53 -14.06
N GLU A 372 -23.61 -19.57 -14.85
CA GLU A 372 -22.62 -20.60 -15.22
C GLU A 372 -21.36 -19.97 -15.82
N GLY A 373 -20.18 -20.38 -15.32
CA GLY A 373 -18.89 -19.82 -15.72
C GLY A 373 -18.54 -18.45 -15.12
N ASN A 374 -19.37 -17.87 -14.25
CA ASN A 374 -19.06 -16.62 -13.54
C ASN A 374 -18.79 -16.88 -12.04
N GLN A 375 -17.52 -16.73 -11.64
CA GLN A 375 -17.05 -16.88 -10.26
C GLN A 375 -17.64 -15.85 -9.29
N GLU A 376 -17.85 -14.59 -9.73
CA GLU A 376 -18.46 -13.53 -8.91
C GLU A 376 -19.92 -13.87 -8.57
N SER A 377 -20.71 -14.29 -9.58
CA SER A 377 -22.11 -14.71 -9.39
C SER A 377 -22.24 -16.00 -8.56
N LEU A 378 -21.26 -16.91 -8.64
CA LEU A 378 -21.18 -18.10 -7.80
C LEU A 378 -20.86 -17.72 -6.34
N LYS A 379 -19.92 -16.79 -6.13
CA LYS A 379 -19.61 -16.24 -4.80
C LYS A 379 -20.83 -15.55 -4.18
N GLU A 380 -21.52 -14.68 -4.93
CA GLU A 380 -22.78 -14.05 -4.48
C GLU A 380 -23.81 -15.11 -4.03
N ALA A 381 -23.96 -16.21 -4.76
CA ALA A 381 -24.91 -17.27 -4.41
C ALA A 381 -24.52 -18.06 -3.14
N ILE A 382 -23.21 -18.20 -2.87
CA ILE A 382 -22.66 -18.85 -1.67
C ILE A 382 -22.76 -17.92 -0.45
N ASP A 383 -22.34 -16.66 -0.59
CA ASP A 383 -22.47 -15.64 0.45
C ASP A 383 -23.96 -15.41 0.81
N ALA A 384 -24.85 -15.45 -0.19
CA ALA A 384 -26.30 -15.44 0.00
C ALA A 384 -26.86 -16.74 0.62
N ALA A 385 -26.11 -17.84 0.68
CA ALA A 385 -26.49 -19.05 1.41
C ALA A 385 -25.95 -19.02 2.85
N PHE A 386 -24.68 -18.64 3.05
CA PHE A 386 -24.07 -18.47 4.38
C PHE A 386 -24.79 -17.41 5.22
N SER A 387 -25.20 -16.28 4.63
CA SER A 387 -26.01 -15.26 5.32
C SER A 387 -27.42 -15.72 5.75
N LYS A 388 -27.86 -16.93 5.36
CA LYS A 388 -29.08 -17.60 5.88
C LYS A 388 -28.77 -18.60 7.00
N PHE A 389 -27.49 -18.85 7.28
CA PHE A 389 -27.01 -19.78 8.29
C PHE A 389 -26.40 -19.00 9.45
N THR A 390 -27.11 -18.98 10.58
CA THR A 390 -26.69 -18.28 11.79
C THR A 390 -26.56 -19.29 12.93
N VAL A 391 -25.38 -19.40 13.50
CA VAL A 391 -25.09 -20.19 14.69
C VAL A 391 -24.67 -19.23 15.80
N GLU A 392 -25.06 -19.51 17.05
CA GLU A 392 -24.70 -18.64 18.17
C GLU A 392 -23.20 -18.77 18.46
N GLY A 393 -22.43 -17.70 18.20
CA GLY A 393 -20.97 -17.67 18.41
C GLY A 393 -20.16 -18.36 17.32
N ILE A 394 -20.64 -18.38 16.07
CA ILE A 394 -19.86 -18.71 14.87
C ILE A 394 -20.37 -17.81 13.73
N ASP A 395 -19.54 -16.85 13.33
CA ASP A 395 -19.95 -15.70 12.53
C ASP A 395 -19.29 -15.69 11.14
N SER A 396 -18.14 -16.37 10.98
CA SER A 396 -17.26 -16.34 9.79
C SER A 396 -17.35 -17.65 8.99
N TRP A 397 -18.37 -17.77 8.16
CA TRP A 397 -18.57 -18.94 7.29
C TRP A 397 -17.77 -18.87 5.99
N ARG A 398 -16.91 -19.86 5.77
CA ARG A 398 -16.11 -20.07 4.57
C ARG A 398 -16.46 -21.39 3.86
N LEU A 399 -15.94 -21.54 2.65
CA LEU A 399 -15.84 -22.83 1.98
C LEU A 399 -14.76 -23.71 2.65
N PRO A 400 -14.84 -25.04 2.51
CA PRO A 400 -13.74 -25.93 2.85
C PRO A 400 -12.56 -25.76 1.88
N THR A 401 -11.38 -26.18 2.32
CA THR A 401 -10.25 -26.48 1.44
C THR A 401 -10.37 -27.90 0.86
N LEU A 402 -9.62 -28.19 -0.19
CA LEU A 402 -9.58 -29.53 -0.79
C LEU A 402 -9.13 -30.62 0.21
N ASP A 403 -8.19 -30.30 1.09
CA ASP A 403 -7.65 -31.23 2.09
C ASP A 403 -8.56 -31.43 3.31
N GLU A 404 -9.47 -30.49 3.59
CA GLU A 404 -10.60 -30.73 4.51
C GLU A 404 -11.60 -31.72 3.90
N LEU A 405 -11.91 -31.61 2.60
CA LEU A 405 -12.79 -32.56 1.91
C LEU A 405 -12.17 -33.96 1.73
N ARG A 406 -10.86 -34.05 1.48
CA ARG A 406 -10.12 -35.32 1.48
C ARG A 406 -10.11 -35.98 2.86
N TYR A 407 -9.86 -35.20 3.92
CA TYR A 407 -9.93 -35.71 5.29
C TYR A 407 -11.33 -36.26 5.63
N ILE A 408 -12.41 -35.56 5.23
CA ILE A 408 -13.79 -36.05 5.40
C ILE A 408 -14.04 -37.35 4.63
N LYS A 409 -13.50 -37.47 3.42
CA LYS A 409 -13.56 -38.70 2.61
C LYS A 409 -12.87 -39.88 3.29
N GLU A 410 -11.71 -39.67 3.91
CA GLU A 410 -10.95 -40.72 4.60
C GLU A 410 -11.62 -41.15 5.92
N HIS A 411 -12.26 -40.22 6.63
CA HIS A 411 -12.96 -40.46 7.91
C HIS A 411 -14.50 -40.60 7.79
N ILE A 412 -15.01 -40.85 6.59
CA ILE A 412 -16.45 -40.68 6.26
C ILE A 412 -17.39 -41.55 7.11
N GLU A 413 -16.99 -42.78 7.46
CA GLU A 413 -17.82 -43.69 8.26
C GLU A 413 -17.99 -43.17 9.70
N GLU A 414 -16.91 -42.65 10.30
CA GLU A 414 -16.89 -42.12 11.67
C GLU A 414 -17.69 -40.81 11.76
N ILE A 415 -17.47 -39.90 10.81
CA ILE A 415 -18.18 -38.62 10.70
C ILE A 415 -19.68 -38.86 10.48
N ASN A 416 -20.06 -39.72 9.55
CA ASN A 416 -21.48 -40.01 9.29
C ASN A 416 -22.14 -40.80 10.41
N GLN A 417 -21.42 -41.64 11.15
CA GLN A 417 -21.96 -42.22 12.39
C GLN A 417 -22.31 -41.09 13.38
N LYS A 418 -21.41 -40.12 13.61
CA LYS A 418 -21.64 -39.03 14.55
C LYS A 418 -22.75 -38.07 14.13
N LEU A 419 -22.88 -37.79 12.83
CA LEU A 419 -23.99 -36.98 12.32
C LEU A 419 -25.34 -37.71 12.50
N ASN A 420 -25.44 -39.01 12.17
CA ASN A 420 -26.65 -39.80 12.42
C ASN A 420 -26.98 -39.94 13.92
N GLU A 421 -25.98 -40.09 14.79
CA GLU A 421 -26.17 -40.19 16.25
C GLU A 421 -26.78 -38.92 16.89
N ASN A 422 -26.75 -37.79 16.17
CA ASN A 422 -27.26 -36.49 16.62
C ASN A 422 -28.40 -35.93 15.71
N ASP A 423 -29.06 -36.79 14.93
CA ASP A 423 -30.14 -36.43 14.00
C ASP A 423 -29.75 -35.32 12.98
N LYS A 424 -28.51 -35.36 12.45
CA LYS A 424 -27.94 -34.37 11.51
C LYS A 424 -27.81 -34.87 10.07
N ASP A 425 -27.72 -33.93 9.13
CA ASP A 425 -27.54 -34.24 7.71
C ASP A 425 -26.15 -34.85 7.45
N ILE A 426 -26.12 -36.10 7.01
CA ILE A 426 -24.87 -36.80 6.67
C ILE A 426 -24.10 -36.14 5.51
N PHE A 427 -22.83 -36.49 5.38
CA PHE A 427 -22.01 -36.17 4.22
C PHE A 427 -22.12 -37.31 3.20
N ASN A 428 -22.63 -37.01 1.99
CA ASN A 428 -22.99 -38.02 1.01
C ASN A 428 -21.82 -38.34 0.06
N ILE A 429 -21.26 -39.55 0.19
CA ILE A 429 -20.33 -40.12 -0.80
C ILE A 429 -21.00 -41.38 -1.36
N ASP A 430 -21.77 -41.22 -2.44
CA ASP A 430 -22.57 -42.32 -3.01
C ASP A 430 -21.78 -43.16 -4.04
N PHE A 431 -22.18 -44.43 -4.21
CA PHE A 431 -21.48 -45.40 -5.06
C PHE A 431 -21.53 -45.09 -6.57
N TYR A 432 -22.27 -44.06 -7.00
CA TYR A 432 -22.30 -43.61 -8.39
C TYR A 432 -21.55 -42.28 -8.62
N GLY A 433 -20.97 -41.68 -7.57
CA GLY A 433 -20.21 -40.43 -7.69
C GLY A 433 -21.02 -39.25 -8.17
N VAL A 434 -22.30 -39.19 -7.77
CA VAL A 434 -23.23 -38.11 -8.09
C VAL A 434 -22.88 -36.88 -7.25
N TYR A 435 -22.67 -37.06 -5.95
CA TYR A 435 -22.41 -35.94 -5.05
C TYR A 435 -21.02 -35.34 -5.24
N SER A 436 -20.98 -34.01 -5.32
CA SER A 436 -19.77 -33.19 -5.41
C SER A 436 -19.93 -31.96 -4.50
N TYR A 437 -18.84 -31.48 -3.92
CA TYR A 437 -18.86 -30.46 -2.87
C TYR A 437 -18.09 -29.20 -3.30
N TYR A 438 -18.68 -28.02 -3.06
CA TYR A 438 -18.00 -26.75 -3.33
C TYR A 438 -16.81 -26.57 -2.36
N PHE A 439 -15.69 -26.12 -2.90
CA PHE A 439 -14.47 -25.78 -2.14
C PHE A 439 -13.79 -24.55 -2.76
N LEU A 440 -12.93 -23.91 -1.97
CA LEU A 440 -12.02 -22.86 -2.45
C LEU A 440 -10.64 -23.49 -2.66
N ASP A 441 -10.02 -23.23 -3.81
CA ASP A 441 -8.67 -23.71 -4.12
C ASP A 441 -7.56 -22.68 -3.83
N GLU A 442 -6.32 -23.09 -4.08
CA GLU A 442 -5.09 -22.33 -3.83
C GLU A 442 -5.03 -21.04 -4.66
N ASP A 443 -5.62 -21.03 -5.87
CA ASP A 443 -5.77 -19.85 -6.74
C ASP A 443 -6.93 -18.91 -6.30
N GLY A 444 -7.67 -19.25 -5.24
CA GLY A 444 -8.84 -18.52 -4.77
C GLY A 444 -10.10 -18.72 -5.63
N LEU A 445 -10.15 -19.78 -6.46
CA LEU A 445 -11.27 -20.10 -7.33
C LEU A 445 -12.24 -21.07 -6.67
N ILE A 446 -13.54 -20.85 -6.88
CA ILE A 446 -14.59 -21.74 -6.37
C ILE A 446 -14.79 -22.88 -7.37
N LYS A 447 -14.52 -24.10 -6.91
CA LYS A 447 -14.59 -25.34 -7.71
C LYS A 447 -15.45 -26.38 -6.99
N VAL A 448 -15.74 -27.51 -7.65
CA VAL A 448 -16.37 -28.66 -6.98
C VAL A 448 -15.50 -29.90 -7.03
N TYR A 449 -15.44 -30.64 -5.92
CA TYR A 449 -14.71 -31.90 -5.78
C TYR A 449 -15.70 -33.06 -5.60
N CYS A 450 -15.53 -34.15 -6.35
CA CYS A 450 -16.32 -35.37 -6.22
C CYS A 450 -15.56 -36.41 -5.40
N PRO A 451 -15.90 -36.64 -4.11
CA PRO A 451 -15.09 -37.46 -3.22
C PRO A 451 -14.99 -38.93 -3.67
N TYR A 452 -16.06 -39.47 -4.25
CA TYR A 452 -16.09 -40.86 -4.74
C TYR A 452 -15.16 -41.09 -5.93
N ARG A 453 -15.08 -40.12 -6.85
CA ARG A 453 -14.24 -40.19 -8.06
C ARG A 453 -12.80 -39.73 -7.82
N ASP A 454 -12.58 -38.93 -6.78
CA ASP A 454 -11.34 -38.18 -6.53
C ASP A 454 -11.03 -37.12 -7.61
N GLU A 455 -12.08 -36.60 -8.25
CA GLU A 455 -12.01 -35.69 -9.39
C GLU A 455 -12.47 -34.27 -9.01
N ILE A 456 -11.85 -33.26 -9.62
CA ILE A 456 -12.20 -31.83 -9.50
C ILE A 456 -12.87 -31.39 -10.81
N GLU A 457 -13.86 -30.50 -10.72
CA GLU A 457 -14.51 -29.83 -11.85
C GLU A 457 -14.38 -28.31 -11.68
N ASP A 458 -13.59 -27.68 -12.57
CA ASP A 458 -13.26 -26.24 -12.53
C ASP A 458 -14.41 -25.31 -12.97
N SER A 459 -15.59 -25.84 -13.27
CA SER A 459 -16.72 -25.09 -13.84
C SER A 459 -18.05 -25.68 -13.40
N PRO A 460 -18.48 -25.41 -12.15
CA PRO A 460 -19.68 -26.01 -11.60
C PRO A 460 -20.95 -25.54 -12.32
N ASN A 461 -21.80 -26.52 -12.60
CA ASN A 461 -23.11 -26.38 -13.20
C ASN A 461 -24.13 -25.76 -12.22
N SER A 462 -24.87 -24.74 -12.68
CA SER A 462 -25.88 -24.02 -11.89
C SER A 462 -27.15 -24.86 -11.63
N GLY A 463 -27.76 -24.70 -10.45
CA GLY A 463 -29.04 -25.31 -10.08
C GLY A 463 -29.04 -26.82 -9.85
N LEU A 464 -27.89 -27.49 -9.83
CA LEU A 464 -27.82 -28.95 -9.62
C LEU A 464 -28.04 -29.37 -8.17
N ALA A 465 -28.82 -30.45 -7.99
CA ALA A 465 -29.03 -31.09 -6.68
C ALA A 465 -27.81 -31.89 -6.20
N SER A 466 -26.97 -32.33 -7.12
CA SER A 466 -25.75 -33.08 -6.85
C SER A 466 -24.62 -32.24 -6.25
N TYR A 467 -24.68 -30.91 -6.40
CA TYR A 467 -23.59 -30.01 -6.00
C TYR A 467 -23.95 -29.36 -4.68
N VAL A 468 -23.21 -29.75 -3.64
CA VAL A 468 -23.56 -29.53 -2.24
C VAL A 468 -22.65 -28.46 -1.65
N LEU A 469 -23.24 -27.39 -1.14
CA LEU A 469 -22.56 -26.42 -0.30
C LEU A 469 -22.61 -26.91 1.14
N ARG A 470 -21.46 -26.97 1.80
CA ARG A 470 -21.34 -27.22 3.24
C ARG A 470 -20.43 -26.15 3.82
N ALA A 471 -20.86 -25.50 4.89
CA ALA A 471 -20.17 -24.34 5.45
C ALA A 471 -19.13 -24.80 6.48
N PHE A 472 -17.98 -24.11 6.51
CA PHE A 472 -16.89 -24.36 7.44
C PHE A 472 -16.58 -23.05 8.17
N SER A 473 -16.16 -23.17 9.42
CA SER A 473 -15.53 -22.10 10.19
C SER A 473 -14.41 -22.74 11.00
N THR A 474 -13.53 -21.95 11.58
CA THR A 474 -12.57 -22.40 12.59
C THR A 474 -12.68 -21.48 13.80
N VAL A 475 -12.49 -22.01 15.02
CA VAL A 475 -12.58 -21.23 16.26
C VAL A 475 -11.32 -21.46 17.09
N GLU A 476 -10.75 -20.40 17.67
CA GLU A 476 -9.63 -20.52 18.61
C GLU A 476 -10.13 -20.58 20.07
N PHE A 477 -9.63 -21.58 20.81
CA PHE A 477 -9.87 -21.76 22.23
C PHE A 477 -8.62 -21.46 23.05
N VAL A 478 -8.77 -20.68 24.13
CA VAL A 478 -7.66 -20.27 25.02
C VAL A 478 -8.01 -20.64 26.48
N GLU A 479 -7.12 -21.33 27.18
CA GLU A 479 -7.30 -21.79 28.59
C GLU A 479 -7.10 -20.68 29.65
#